data_AF-A0A0N0N3P3-F1
#
_entry.id   AF-A0A0N0N3P3-F1
#
_cell.length_a   1.000
_cell.length_b   1.000
_cell.length_c   1.000
_cell.angle_alpha   90.00
_cell.angle_beta   90.00
_cell.angle_gamma   90.00
#
_symmetry.space_group_name_H-M   'P 1'
#
loop_
_entity.id
_entity.type
_entity.pdbx_description
1 polymer ?
#
loop_
_entity_poly.entity_id
_entity_poly.type
_entity_poly.pdbx_seq_one_letter_code
_entity_poly.pdbx_strand_id
1 'polypeptide(L)'
;MLMDVRVEHVEGWAEELAALTGGLGHLFARQEPQEVLADLIEGLLSDLGRKNGWTMAGRAGHATPHRIQTFLGEASWSANGLLAEVQAYAARELGDASATLVLDDTQVIKKGDKSVGVGHQH
;
A
#
# COMPACT_ATOMS: atom_id res chain seq x y z
N MET A 1 -0.55 -21.76 -10.32
CA MET A 1 -1.83 -21.58 -11.02
C MET A 1 -1.96 -20.08 -11.28
N LEU A 2 -1.68 -19.61 -12.49
CA LEU A 2 -2.03 -18.24 -12.87
C LEU A 2 -3.56 -18.18 -12.82
N MET A 3 -4.11 -17.39 -11.91
CA MET A 3 -5.55 -17.11 -11.97
C MET A 3 -5.80 -16.31 -13.23
N ASP A 4 -6.71 -16.82 -14.06
CA ASP A 4 -7.12 -16.19 -15.30
C ASP A 4 -7.93 -14.93 -14.94
N VAL A 5 -7.23 -13.80 -14.80
CA VAL A 5 -7.86 -12.50 -14.52
C VAL A 5 -8.60 -12.08 -15.79
N ARG A 6 -9.91 -12.34 -15.82
CA ARG A 6 -10.81 -11.88 -16.88
C ARG A 6 -11.15 -10.40 -16.71
N VAL A 7 -11.55 -9.74 -17.81
CA VAL A 7 -11.95 -8.32 -17.85
C VAL A 7 -13.06 -8.00 -16.83
N GLU A 8 -14.01 -8.92 -16.68
CA GLU A 8 -15.10 -8.88 -15.69
C GLU A 8 -14.62 -8.84 -14.22
N HIS A 9 -13.41 -9.31 -13.90
CA HIS A 9 -12.81 -9.09 -12.58
C HIS A 9 -12.22 -7.68 -12.43
N VAL A 10 -11.67 -7.11 -13.51
CA VAL A 10 -11.02 -5.79 -13.49
C VAL A 10 -12.04 -4.66 -13.36
N GLU A 11 -13.26 -4.85 -13.86
CA GLU A 11 -14.32 -3.83 -13.87
C GLU A 11 -14.72 -3.36 -12.46
N GLY A 12 -14.54 -4.17 -11.42
CA GLY A 12 -14.85 -3.81 -10.02
C GLY A 12 -13.66 -3.41 -9.16
N TRP A 13 -12.43 -3.67 -9.61
CA TRP A 13 -11.24 -3.52 -8.75
C TRP A 13 -10.95 -2.09 -8.33
N ALA A 14 -11.25 -1.12 -9.20
CA ALA A 14 -11.10 0.29 -8.85
C ALA A 14 -12.07 0.68 -7.72
N GLU A 15 -13.31 0.19 -7.78
CA GLU A 15 -14.33 0.45 -6.76
C GLU A 15 -14.01 -0.27 -5.45
N GLU A 16 -13.56 -1.52 -5.51
CA GLU A 16 -13.10 -2.27 -4.34
C GLU A 16 -11.89 -1.61 -3.67
N LEU A 17 -10.92 -1.14 -4.46
CA LEU A 17 -9.75 -0.42 -3.95
C LEU A 17 -10.16 0.92 -3.31
N ALA A 18 -11.08 1.66 -3.93
CA ALA A 18 -11.64 2.88 -3.37
C ALA A 18 -12.42 2.61 -2.07
N ALA A 19 -13.19 1.52 -2.01
CA ALA A 19 -13.92 1.12 -0.81
C ALA A 19 -12.96 0.72 0.32
N LEU A 20 -11.92 -0.07 0.00
CA LEU A 20 -10.89 -0.48 0.96
C LEU A 20 -10.17 0.73 1.54
N THR A 21 -9.64 1.60 0.69
CA THR A 21 -8.92 2.82 1.11
C THR A 21 -9.84 3.84 1.80
N GLY A 22 -11.09 3.93 1.36
CA GLY A 22 -12.16 4.68 2.02
C GLY A 22 -12.43 4.20 3.45
N GLY A 23 -12.42 2.89 3.64
CA GLY A 23 -12.61 2.24 4.95
C GLY A 23 -11.47 2.45 5.94
N LEU A 24 -10.30 2.94 5.50
CA LEU A 24 -9.16 3.23 6.37
C LEU A 24 -9.20 4.64 7.00
N GLY A 25 -10.23 5.44 6.69
CA GLY A 25 -10.31 6.84 7.13
C GLY A 25 -10.26 7.01 8.65
N HIS A 26 -10.78 6.04 9.43
CA HIS A 26 -10.76 6.08 10.90
C HIS A 26 -9.35 5.98 11.49
N LEU A 27 -8.35 5.56 10.71
CA LEU A 27 -6.95 5.55 11.13
C LEU A 27 -6.32 6.95 11.14
N PHE A 28 -7.00 7.93 10.55
CA PHE A 28 -6.48 9.28 10.38
C PHE A 28 -7.34 10.29 11.14
N ALA A 29 -6.68 11.28 11.74
CA ALA A 29 -7.38 12.38 12.40
C ALA A 29 -8.05 13.35 11.41
N ARG A 30 -7.65 13.30 10.13
CA ARG A 30 -8.13 14.17 9.06
C ARG A 30 -8.24 13.39 7.76
N GLN A 31 -9.01 13.92 6.81
CA GLN A 31 -9.22 13.30 5.50
C GLN A 31 -8.00 13.45 4.58
N GLU A 32 -7.21 14.52 4.67
CA GLU A 32 -6.13 14.77 3.70
C GLU A 32 -5.02 13.70 3.73
N PRO A 33 -4.57 13.16 4.89
CA PRO A 33 -3.65 12.02 4.92
C PRO A 33 -4.23 10.74 4.32
N GLN A 34 -5.54 10.50 4.48
CA GLN A 34 -6.20 9.34 3.88
C GLN A 34 -6.19 9.43 2.35
N GLU A 35 -6.49 10.59 1.78
CA GLU A 35 -6.41 10.83 0.33
C GLU A 35 -5.00 10.54 -0.20
N VAL A 36 -3.97 11.02 0.51
CA VAL A 36 -2.58 10.78 0.11
C VAL A 36 -2.19 9.31 0.25
N LEU A 37 -2.73 8.56 1.22
CA LEU A 37 -2.56 7.12 1.30
C LEU A 37 -3.19 6.42 0.08
N ALA A 38 -4.40 6.81 -0.33
CA ALA A 38 -5.06 6.24 -1.50
C ALA A 38 -4.25 6.51 -2.78
N ASP A 39 -3.80 7.75 -2.99
CA ASP A 39 -2.93 8.14 -4.10
C ASP A 39 -1.62 7.33 -4.12
N LEU A 40 -1.04 7.10 -2.94
CA LEU A 40 0.17 6.30 -2.77
C LEU A 40 -0.08 4.83 -3.15
N ILE A 41 -1.17 4.22 -2.66
CA ILE A 41 -1.49 2.81 -2.96
C ILE A 41 -1.75 2.64 -4.45
N GLU A 42 -2.54 3.52 -5.05
CA GLU A 42 -2.82 3.45 -6.48
C GLU A 42 -1.55 3.58 -7.33
N GLY A 43 -0.65 4.50 -6.99
CA GLY A 43 0.61 4.60 -7.69
C GLY A 43 1.52 3.38 -7.46
N LEU A 44 1.45 2.73 -6.30
CA LEU A 44 2.19 1.50 -6.01
C LEU A 44 1.64 0.31 -6.78
N LEU A 45 0.35 0.30 -7.13
CA LEU A 45 -0.28 -0.73 -7.94
C LEU A 45 -0.20 -0.45 -9.45
N SER A 46 0.08 0.79 -9.84
CA SER A 46 0.19 1.19 -11.24
C SER A 46 1.44 0.62 -11.95
N ASP A 47 1.42 0.75 -13.28
CA ASP A 47 2.49 0.38 -14.21
C ASP A 47 3.63 1.43 -14.30
N LEU A 48 3.66 2.40 -13.38
CA LEU A 48 4.71 3.42 -13.34
C LEU A 48 6.10 2.78 -13.28
N GLY A 49 6.94 3.09 -14.27
CA GLY A 49 8.30 2.54 -14.38
C GLY A 49 9.23 2.87 -13.21
N ARG A 50 8.99 3.97 -12.48
CA ARG A 50 9.71 4.30 -11.24
C ARG A 50 8.77 4.88 -10.18
N LYS A 51 8.58 4.13 -9.09
CA LYS A 51 7.75 4.51 -7.93
C LYS A 51 8.53 5.39 -6.95
N ASN A 52 8.72 6.66 -7.29
CA ASN A 52 9.30 7.67 -6.40
C ASN A 52 8.28 8.80 -6.15
N GLY A 53 8.51 9.62 -5.11
CA GLY A 53 7.56 10.67 -4.73
C GLY A 53 7.18 11.65 -5.85
N TRP A 54 8.08 11.94 -6.78
CA TRP A 54 7.80 12.80 -7.94
C TRP A 54 6.88 12.12 -8.95
N THR A 55 7.19 10.89 -9.37
CA THR A 55 6.35 10.13 -10.31
C THR A 55 4.96 9.90 -9.74
N MET A 56 4.89 9.53 -8.46
CA MET A 56 3.65 9.23 -7.75
C MET A 56 2.77 10.48 -7.61
N ALA A 57 3.37 11.62 -7.26
CA ALA A 57 2.68 12.90 -7.22
C ALA A 57 2.16 13.33 -8.61
N GLY A 58 2.96 13.11 -9.66
CA GLY A 58 2.55 13.37 -11.04
C GLY A 58 1.33 12.53 -11.44
N ARG A 59 1.31 11.23 -11.09
CA ARG A 59 0.14 10.35 -11.32
C ARG A 59 -1.09 10.87 -10.57
N ALA A 60 -0.94 11.28 -9.31
CA ALA A 60 -2.00 11.79 -8.46
C ALA A 60 -2.42 13.24 -8.78
N GLY A 61 -1.90 13.85 -9.86
CA GLY A 61 -2.22 15.23 -10.24
C GLY A 61 -1.73 16.30 -9.25
N HIS A 62 -0.80 15.96 -8.36
CA HIS A 62 -0.23 16.89 -7.40
C HIS A 62 0.82 17.77 -8.07
N ALA A 63 0.84 19.07 -7.71
CA ALA A 63 1.79 20.02 -8.28
C ALA A 63 3.26 19.73 -7.85
N THR A 64 3.46 19.10 -6.70
CA THR A 64 4.78 18.82 -6.13
C THR A 64 4.76 17.48 -5.38
N PRO A 65 5.92 16.83 -5.13
CA PRO A 65 5.99 15.60 -4.32
C PRO A 65 5.69 15.83 -2.83
N HIS A 66 5.47 17.07 -2.40
CA HIS A 66 5.47 17.43 -0.99
C HIS A 66 4.41 16.69 -0.18
N ARG A 67 3.17 16.55 -0.70
CA ARG A 67 2.10 15.81 0.00
C ARG A 67 2.51 14.37 0.32
N ILE A 68 3.08 13.66 -0.66
CA ILE A 68 3.55 12.28 -0.49
C ILE A 68 4.73 12.22 0.49
N GLN A 69 5.68 13.14 0.37
CA GLN A 69 6.85 13.17 1.26
C GLN A 69 6.47 13.47 2.71
N THR A 70 5.61 14.46 2.94
CA THR A 70 5.07 14.79 4.26
C THR A 70 4.26 13.63 4.82
N PHE A 71 3.44 12.95 4.01
CA PHE A 71 2.70 11.76 4.45
C PHE A 71 3.63 10.65 4.96
N LEU A 72 4.73 10.38 4.24
CA LEU A 72 5.67 9.32 4.60
C LEU A 72 6.63 9.71 5.74
N GLY A 73 6.95 11.00 5.88
CA GLY A 73 8.00 11.47 6.80
C GLY A 73 7.52 12.17 8.07
N GLU A 74 6.37 12.82 8.02
CA GLU A 74 5.95 13.79 9.05
C GLU A 74 4.50 13.62 9.52
N ALA A 75 3.64 13.02 8.71
CA ALA A 75 2.23 12.86 9.06
C ALA A 75 2.05 11.90 10.26
N SER A 76 1.09 12.24 11.12
CA SER A 76 0.74 11.41 12.27
C SER A 76 -0.26 10.32 11.84
N TRP A 77 0.24 9.08 11.72
CA TRP A 77 -0.55 7.88 11.49
C TRP A 77 0.16 6.66 12.08
N SER A 78 -0.59 5.60 12.39
CA SER A 78 -0.04 4.38 12.99
C SER A 78 0.23 3.31 11.94
N ALA A 79 1.51 3.00 11.69
CA ALA A 79 1.88 1.89 10.82
C ALA A 79 1.36 0.54 11.33
N ASN A 80 1.41 0.33 12.66
CA ASN A 80 0.85 -0.88 13.28
C ASN A 80 -0.68 -0.92 13.17
N GLY A 81 -1.36 0.24 13.27
CA GLY A 81 -2.80 0.33 13.09
C GLY A 81 -3.22 -0.01 11.66
N LEU A 82 -2.53 0.56 10.67
CA LEU A 82 -2.74 0.22 9.26
C LEU A 82 -2.47 -1.26 8.98
N LEU A 83 -1.38 -1.81 9.53
CA LEU A 83 -1.06 -3.23 9.37
C LEU A 83 -2.17 -4.13 9.95
N ALA A 84 -2.70 -3.81 11.14
CA ALA A 84 -3.76 -4.58 11.75
C ALA A 84 -5.05 -4.57 10.91
N GLU A 85 -5.43 -3.42 10.36
CA GLU A 85 -6.59 -3.31 9.46
C GLU A 85 -6.40 -4.13 8.17
N VAL A 86 -5.22 -4.06 7.55
CA VAL A 86 -4.91 -4.83 6.34
C VAL A 86 -4.89 -6.33 6.63
N GLN A 87 -4.35 -6.76 7.77
CA GLN A 87 -4.39 -8.15 8.20
C GLN A 87 -5.81 -8.65 8.43
N ALA A 88 -6.65 -7.83 9.09
CA ALA A 88 -8.05 -8.16 9.32
C ALA A 88 -8.84 -8.26 8.01
N TYR A 89 -8.60 -7.34 7.07
CA TYR A 89 -9.16 -7.39 5.72
C TYR A 89 -8.75 -8.68 5.01
N ALA A 90 -7.45 -8.97 4.92
CA ALA A 90 -6.97 -10.17 4.24
C ALA A 90 -7.51 -11.46 4.88
N ALA A 91 -7.56 -11.53 6.20
CA ALA A 91 -8.13 -12.69 6.91
C ALA A 91 -9.63 -12.84 6.65
N ARG A 92 -10.38 -11.75 6.53
CA ARG A 92 -11.81 -11.78 6.24
C ARG A 92 -12.09 -12.22 4.80
N GLU A 93 -11.36 -11.68 3.83
CA GLU A 93 -11.63 -11.93 2.41
C GLU A 93 -10.99 -13.23 1.90
N LEU A 94 -9.84 -13.65 2.46
CA LEU A 94 -9.08 -14.82 1.99
C LEU A 94 -9.05 -15.98 2.99
N GLY A 95 -9.55 -15.78 4.21
CA GLY A 95 -9.52 -16.80 5.25
C GLY A 95 -10.50 -17.94 4.96
N ASP A 96 -9.99 -19.16 4.96
CA ASP A 96 -10.79 -20.38 4.84
C ASP A 96 -10.23 -21.45 5.79
N ALA A 97 -11.09 -22.19 6.47
CA ALA A 97 -10.69 -23.23 7.41
C ALA A 97 -9.92 -24.39 6.76
N SER A 98 -10.05 -24.54 5.44
CA SER A 98 -9.33 -25.51 4.61
C SER A 98 -8.10 -24.92 3.92
N ALA A 99 -7.84 -23.61 4.04
CA ALA A 99 -6.67 -22.98 3.45
C ALA A 99 -5.38 -23.33 4.21
N THR A 100 -4.27 -23.36 3.47
CA THR A 100 -2.92 -23.47 4.02
C THR A 100 -2.25 -22.11 3.99
N LEU A 101 -1.80 -21.63 5.15
CA LEU A 101 -0.97 -20.43 5.23
C LEU A 101 0.47 -20.77 4.83
N VAL A 102 0.96 -20.15 3.76
CA VAL A 102 2.37 -20.23 3.35
C VAL A 102 3.08 -19.00 3.88
N LEU A 103 4.10 -19.22 4.71
CA LEU A 103 4.98 -18.18 5.22
C LEU A 103 6.32 -18.30 4.49
N ASP A 104 6.74 -17.22 3.84
CA ASP A 104 8.04 -17.12 3.19
C ASP A 104 8.68 -15.78 3.55
N ASP A 105 9.99 -15.77 3.72
CA ASP A 105 10.74 -14.56 4.01
C ASP A 105 11.18 -13.91 2.69
N THR A 106 10.49 -12.84 2.30
CA THR A 106 10.89 -12.06 1.12
C THR A 106 11.84 -10.94 1.55
N GLN A 107 13.14 -11.19 1.41
CA GLN A 107 14.17 -10.18 1.63
C GLN A 107 14.52 -9.44 0.33
N VAL A 108 14.57 -8.12 0.41
CA VAL A 108 15.19 -7.28 -0.63
C VAL A 108 16.61 -6.97 -0.18
N ILE A 109 17.62 -7.40 -0.94
CA ILE A 109 19.02 -7.05 -0.64
C ILE A 109 19.16 -5.53 -0.74
N LYS A 110 19.40 -4.90 0.41
CA LYS A 110 19.68 -3.47 0.50
C LYS A 110 21.19 -3.26 0.65
N LYS A 111 21.72 -2.24 -0.02
CA LYS A 111 23.13 -1.85 0.04
C LYS A 111 23.24 -0.37 0.46
N GLY A 112 24.12 -0.05 1.39
CA GLY A 112 24.33 1.31 1.92
C GLY A 112 24.53 1.34 3.44
N ASP A 113 24.28 2.50 4.06
CA ASP A 113 24.35 2.71 5.51
C ASP A 113 23.13 3.48 6.06
N LYS A 114 22.23 3.93 5.17
CA LYS A 114 21.11 4.84 5.52
C LYS A 114 19.72 4.21 5.50
N SER A 115 19.59 2.95 5.09
CA SER A 115 18.28 2.28 4.97
C SER A 115 18.13 1.17 6.02
N VAL A 116 16.91 0.99 6.53
CA VAL A 116 16.59 -0.13 7.42
C VAL A 116 16.73 -1.45 6.66
N GLY A 117 17.37 -2.45 7.28
CA GLY A 117 17.60 -3.78 6.68
C GLY A 117 18.86 -3.87 5.81
N VAL A 118 19.81 -2.93 5.94
CA VAL A 118 21.12 -3.01 5.27
C VAL A 118 22.17 -3.75 6.12
N GLY A 119 21.95 -3.83 7.44
CA GLY A 119 22.80 -4.64 8.31
C GLY A 119 22.67 -6.13 7.98
N HIS A 120 23.77 -6.87 8.17
CA HIS A 120 23.78 -8.32 8.07
C HIS A 120 22.70 -8.90 8.99
N GLN A 121 21.73 -9.62 8.42
CA GLN A 121 20.73 -10.37 9.19
C GLN A 121 21.37 -11.71 9.61
N HIS A 122 21.16 -12.13 10.86
CA HIS A 122 21.71 -13.37 11.44
C HIS A 122 20.70 -14.50 11.42
#